data_AF-A0A7J2K8X1-F1
#
_entry.id   AF-A0A7J2K8X1-F1
#
_cell.length_a   1.000
_cell.length_b   1.000
_cell.length_c   1.000
_cell.angle_alpha   90.00
_cell.angle_beta   90.00
_cell.angle_gamma   90.00
#
_symmetry.space_group_name_H-M   'P 1'
#
loop_
_entity.id
_entity.type
_entity.pdbx_description
1 polymer ?
#
loop_
_entity_poly.entity_id
_entity_poly.type
_entity_poly.pdbx_seq_one_letter_code
_entity_poly.pdbx_strand_id
1 'polypeptide(L)' 'MGMTITEKILARASNKERVDPGEIIIARVDKVMIHDVSGPPALKILEDLGVEKVFDPSRVWVTEDHFVPPPDTKS' A
#
# COMPACT_ATOMS: atom_id res chain seq x y z
N MET A 1 23.10 7.60 20.64
CA MET A 1 22.73 6.39 19.88
C MET A 1 22.19 6.81 18.51
N GLY A 2 22.58 6.12 17.44
CA GLY A 2 22.09 6.43 16.09
C GLY A 2 20.70 5.85 15.82
N MET A 3 20.06 6.28 14.73
CA MET A 3 18.83 5.66 14.23
C MET A 3 19.08 4.24 13.69
N THR A 4 18.13 3.35 13.92
CA THR A 4 17.98 2.04 13.27
C THR A 4 17.69 2.19 11.77
N ILE A 5 17.75 1.08 11.03
CA ILE A 5 17.38 1.08 9.60
C ILE A 5 15.90 1.47 9.39
N THR A 6 15.00 0.99 10.25
CA THR A 6 13.57 1.29 10.17
C THR A 6 13.32 2.77 10.38
N GLU A 7 13.91 3.37 11.41
CA GLU A 7 13.80 4.82 11.67
C GLU A 7 14.36 5.64 10.50
N LYS A 8 15.49 5.24 9.90
CA LYS A 8 16.03 5.94 8.72
C LYS A 8 15.11 5.89 7.50
N ILE A 9 14.49 4.74 7.23
CA ILE A 9 13.54 4.58 6.11
C ILE A 9 12.30 5.46 6.36
N LEU A 10 11.75 5.42 7.57
CA LEU A 10 10.58 6.20 7.96
C LEU A 10 10.86 7.71 8.00
N ALA A 11 12.01 8.13 8.50
CA ALA A 11 12.50 9.51 8.46
C ALA A 11 12.60 10.01 7.01
N ARG A 12 13.24 9.22 6.12
CA ARG A 12 13.29 9.53 4.68
C ARG A 12 11.90 9.64 4.06
N ALA A 13 11.02 8.68 4.33
CA ALA A 13 9.69 8.63 3.74
C ALA A 13 8.77 9.76 4.25
N SER A 14 9.01 10.28 5.45
CA SER A 14 8.27 11.40 6.04
C SER A 14 8.96 12.76 5.91
N ASN A 15 10.08 12.82 5.18
CA ASN A 15 10.90 14.02 5.00
C ASN A 15 11.35 14.66 6.33
N LYS A 16 11.78 13.83 7.28
CA LYS A 16 12.31 14.23 8.59
C LYS A 16 13.79 13.85 8.70
N GLU A 17 14.56 14.60 9.47
CA GLU A 17 15.96 14.27 9.76
C GLU A 17 16.11 13.10 10.74
N ARG A 18 15.12 12.95 11.64
CA ARG A 18 15.06 11.90 12.65
C ARG A 18 13.61 11.55 12.96
N VAL A 19 13.38 10.30 13.35
CA VAL A 19 12.16 9.83 14.01
C VAL A 19 12.53 8.96 15.21
N ASP A 20 11.64 8.85 16.18
CA ASP A 20 11.83 8.01 17.36
C ASP A 20 10.65 7.02 17.55
N PRO A 21 10.84 5.90 18.28
CA PRO A 21 9.77 4.92 18.49
C PRO A 21 8.57 5.53 19.20
N GLY A 22 7.37 5.22 18.71
CA GLY A 22 6.10 5.76 19.22
C GLY A 22 5.66 7.07 18.56
N GLU A 23 6.50 7.67 17.70
CA GLU A 23 6.12 8.83 16.90
C GLU A 23 5.14 8.46 15.77
N ILE A 24 4.09 9.26 15.60
CA ILE A 24 3.18 9.16 14.44
C ILE A 24 3.69 10.09 13.33
N ILE A 25 3.85 9.55 12.13
CA ILE A 25 4.35 10.28 10.97
C ILE A 25 3.41 10.14 9.78
N ILE A 26 3.48 11.10 8.85
CA ILE A 26 2.90 10.99 7.52
C ILE A 26 4.04 10.61 6.58
N ALA A 27 3.97 9.40 6.02
CA ALA A 27 5.00 8.88 5.14
C ALA A 27 4.49 8.81 3.69
N ARG A 28 5.35 9.19 2.74
CA ARG A 28 5.10 8.99 1.31
C ARG A 28 5.23 7.51 0.97
N VAL A 29 4.19 6.94 0.40
CA VAL A 29 4.22 5.57 -0.11
C VAL A 29 4.93 5.52 -1.47
N ASP A 30 5.93 4.65 -1.59
CA ASP A 30 6.68 4.48 -2.84
C ASP A 30 6.01 3.48 -3.79
N LYS A 31 5.40 2.40 -3.27
CA LYS A 31 4.62 1.41 -4.04
C LYS A 31 3.49 0.84 -3.20
N VAL A 32 2.38 0.49 -3.86
CA VAL A 32 1.25 -0.25 -3.30
C VAL A 32 1.04 -1.49 -4.15
N MET A 33 0.84 -2.64 -3.52
CA MET A 33 0.46 -3.87 -4.19
C MET A 33 -0.87 -4.36 -3.62
N ILE A 34 -1.79 -4.72 -4.51
CA ILE A 34 -3.05 -5.38 -4.19
C ILE A 34 -3.12 -6.70 -4.95
N HIS A 35 -3.88 -7.65 -4.41
CA HIS A 35 -4.16 -8.92 -5.04
C HIS A 35 -5.65 -9.21 -5.10
N ASP A 36 -6.05 -10.20 -5.88
CA ASP A 36 -7.44 -10.67 -6.10
C ASP A 36 -8.33 -10.85 -4.86
N VAL A 37 -7.77 -11.04 -3.65
CA VAL A 37 -8.54 -11.05 -2.39
C VAL A 37 -8.74 -9.65 -1.80
N SER A 38 -7.67 -8.84 -1.73
CA SER A 38 -7.67 -7.54 -1.04
C SER A 38 -8.01 -6.35 -1.94
N GLY A 39 -7.82 -6.52 -3.25
CA GLY A 39 -8.04 -5.52 -4.29
C GLY A 39 -9.51 -5.12 -4.44
N PRO A 40 -10.45 -6.05 -4.65
CA PRO A 40 -11.87 -5.72 -4.83
C PRO A 40 -12.47 -4.86 -3.70
N PRO A 41 -12.32 -5.19 -2.39
CA PRO A 41 -12.85 -4.32 -1.34
C PRO A 41 -12.14 -2.95 -1.26
N ALA A 42 -10.83 -2.89 -1.52
CA ALA A 42 -10.10 -1.61 -1.54
C ALA A 42 -10.56 -0.70 -2.69
N LEU A 43 -10.77 -1.26 -3.88
CA LEU A 43 -11.29 -0.54 -5.04
C LEU A 43 -12.72 -0.05 -4.79
N LYS A 44 -13.57 -0.87 -4.16
CA LYS A 44 -14.93 -0.47 -3.80
C LYS A 44 -14.95 0.76 -2.88
N ILE A 45 -14.05 0.81 -1.90
CA ILE A 45 -13.91 1.98 -1.01
C ILE A 45 -13.44 3.21 -1.79
N LEU A 46 -12.49 3.06 -2.74
CA LEU A 46 -12.05 4.18 -3.58
C LEU A 46 -13.19 4.72 -4.44
N GLU A 47 -14.02 3.85 -5.02
CA GLU A 47 -15.23 4.24 -5.75
C GLU A 47 -16.22 5.00 -4.86
N ASP A 48 -16.49 4.50 -3.66
CA ASP A 48 -17.42 5.13 -2.71
C ASP A 48 -16.92 6.51 -2.23
N LEU A 49 -15.59 6.72 -2.21
CA LEU A 49 -14.95 8.00 -1.94
C LEU A 49 -14.89 8.94 -3.17
N GLY A 50 -15.36 8.50 -4.34
CA GLY A 50 -15.32 9.27 -5.59
C GLY A 50 -13.92 9.40 -6.19
N VAL A 51 -13.00 8.49 -5.87
CA VAL A 51 -11.64 8.50 -6.40
C VAL A 51 -11.63 7.86 -7.80
N GLU A 52 -11.57 8.69 -8.84
CA GLU A 52 -11.58 8.21 -10.23
C GLU A 52 -10.22 7.70 -10.72
N LYS A 53 -9.12 8.14 -10.11
CA LYS A 53 -7.75 7.79 -10.51
C LYS A 53 -6.85 7.62 -9.29
N VAL A 54 -5.99 6.61 -9.35
CA VAL A 54 -4.93 6.42 -8.35
C VAL A 54 -3.87 7.54 -8.45
N PHE A 55 -3.16 7.77 -7.34
CA PHE A 55 -2.18 8.85 -7.23
C PHE A 55 -1.01 8.75 -8.24
N ASP A 56 -0.56 7.54 -8.56
CA ASP A 56 0.48 7.27 -9.56
C ASP A 56 0.35 5.80 -10.04
N PRO A 57 -0.16 5.55 -11.27
CA PRO A 57 -0.31 4.20 -11.80
C PRO A 57 1.02 3.42 -11.89
N SER A 58 2.16 4.09 -12.04
CA SER A 58 3.48 3.43 -12.09
C SER A 58 3.92 2.84 -10.74
N ARG A 59 3.21 3.20 -9.66
CA ARG A 59 3.47 2.77 -8.27
C ARG A 59 2.40 1.84 -7.73
N VAL A 60 1.40 1.48 -8.52
CA VAL A 60 0.34 0.55 -8.12
C VAL A 60 0.51 -0.75 -8.88
N TRP A 61 0.64 -1.85 -8.14
CA TRP A 61 0.78 -3.20 -8.67
C TRP A 61 -0.46 -4.01 -8.33
N VAL A 62 -0.95 -4.75 -9.33
CA VAL A 62 -2.08 -5.65 -9.19
C VAL A 62 -1.61 -7.04 -9.59
N THR A 63 -1.88 -8.03 -8.74
CA THR A 63 -1.54 -9.43 -8.99
C THR A 63 -2.76 -10.32 -8.80
N GLU A 64 -2.85 -11.37 -9.61
CA GLU A 64 -3.88 -12.40 -9.53
C GLU A 64 -3.15 -13.71 -9.23
N ASP A 65 -3.26 -14.21 -7.99
CA ASP A 65 -2.49 -15.36 -7.52
C ASP A 65 -3.26 -16.32 -6.61
N HIS A 66 -4.35 -15.87 -5.97
CA HIS A 66 -5.14 -16.72 -5.07
C HIS A 66 -6.20 -17.51 -5.82
N PHE A 67 -6.81 -16.93 -6.86
CA PHE A 67 -7.89 -17.52 -7.65
C PHE A 67 -7.46 -17.82 -9.08
N VAL A 68 -6.20 -18.20 -9.29
CA VAL A 68 -5.67 -18.56 -10.61
C VAL A 68 -5.17 -20.02 -10.62
N PRO A 69 -5.76 -20.90 -11.45
CA PRO A 69 -6.94 -20.68 -12.29
C PRO A 69 -8.21 -20.43 -11.46
N PRO A 70 -9.24 -19.76 -12.04
CA PRO A 70 -10.46 -19.42 -11.33
C PRO A 70 -11.17 -20.67 -10.79
N PRO A 71 -11.73 -20.61 -9.57
CA PRO A 71 -12.47 -21.73 -8.99
C PRO A 71 -13.68 -22.09 -9.86
N ASP A 72 -13.99 -23.39 -9.92
CA ASP A 72 -15.19 -23.90 -10.57
C ASP A 72 -16.45 -23.45 -9.81
N THR A 73 -17.46 -22.96 -10.53
CA THR A 73 -18.82 -22.67 -10.05
C THR A 73 -19.56 -23.82 -9.34
N LYS A 74 -19.00 -25.04 -9.31
CA LYS A 74 -19.60 -26.26 -8.75
C LYS A 74 -18.95 -26.80 -7.48
N SER A 75 -18.01 -26.08 -6.87
CA SER A 75 -17.44 -26.47 -5.54
C SER A 75 -18.11 -25.73 -4.40
#